data_AF-G9PAW7-F1
#
_entry.id   AF-G9PAW7-F1
#
_cell.length_a   1.000
_cell.length_b   1.000
_cell.length_c   1.000
_cell.angle_alpha   90.00
_cell.angle_beta   90.00
_cell.angle_gamma   90.00
#
_symmetry.space_group_name_H-M   'P 1'
#
loop_
_entity.id
_entity.type
_entity.pdbx_description
1 polymer ?
#
loop_
_entity_poly.entity_id
_entity_poly.type
_entity_poly.pdbx_seq_one_letter_code
_entity_poly.pdbx_strand_id
1 'polypeptide(L)'
;MKFTLALATFVAAVYGQTVADIPACAVPCIESAIASQTTCSDTDLACVCESANFDAIEAASTSCVIAACGADVAINQVLPAVQALCAAQ
;
A
#
# COMPACT_ATOMS: atom_id res chain seq x y z
N MET A 1 20.90 -0.66 -38.85
CA MET A 1 20.00 0.41 -38.38
C MET A 1 19.40 -0.02 -37.05
N LYS A 2 19.51 0.86 -36.05
CA LYS A 2 18.73 0.96 -34.80
C LYS A 2 18.42 -0.35 -34.03
N PHE A 3 19.35 -0.76 -33.18
CA PHE A 3 19.01 -1.49 -31.95
C PHE A 3 18.47 -0.47 -30.96
N THR A 4 17.16 -0.31 -30.93
CA THR A 4 16.47 0.52 -29.94
C THR A 4 16.68 -0.11 -28.57
N LEU A 5 17.60 0.46 -27.77
CA LEU A 5 17.71 0.17 -26.34
C LEU A 5 16.41 0.61 -25.67
N ALA A 6 15.60 -0.35 -25.24
CA ALA A 6 14.56 -0.11 -24.26
C ALA A 6 15.25 0.20 -22.92
N LEU A 7 15.24 1.47 -22.53
CA LEU A 7 15.63 1.91 -21.18
C LEU A 7 14.54 1.47 -20.20
N ALA A 8 14.66 0.25 -19.67
CA ALA A 8 13.99 -0.13 -18.44
C ALA A 8 14.75 0.51 -17.28
N THR A 9 14.41 1.76 -16.95
CA THR A 9 14.86 2.37 -15.70
C THR A 9 14.12 1.67 -14.57
N PHE A 10 14.80 0.70 -13.94
CA PHE A 10 14.44 0.21 -12.61
C PHE A 10 14.42 1.41 -11.67
N VAL A 11 13.23 1.92 -11.37
CA VAL A 11 13.01 2.73 -10.18
C VAL A 11 13.23 1.80 -9.00
N ALA A 12 14.31 2.04 -8.27
CA ALA A 12 14.55 1.42 -6.98
C ALA A 12 13.46 1.90 -6.02
N ALA A 13 12.31 1.21 -5.99
CA ALA A 13 11.97 0.37 -4.86
C ALA A 13 12.47 0.83 -3.47
N VAL A 14 12.18 2.06 -3.04
CA VAL A 14 12.26 2.45 -1.62
C VAL A 14 11.06 1.81 -0.88
N TYR A 15 10.93 0.49 -0.96
CA TYR A 15 9.81 -0.24 -0.35
C TYR A 15 9.99 -0.38 1.18
N GLY A 16 11.23 -0.32 1.67
CA GLY A 16 11.56 -0.70 3.04
C GLY A 16 11.43 0.40 4.09
N GLN A 17 11.41 1.68 3.70
CA GLN A 17 11.45 2.76 4.70
C GLN A 17 10.07 3.16 5.22
N THR A 18 9.02 2.99 4.43
CA THR A 18 7.68 3.56 4.71
C THR A 18 6.65 2.50 5.10
N VAL A 19 6.76 1.27 4.59
CA VAL A 19 5.91 0.13 5.05
C VAL A 19 6.20 -0.23 6.51
N ALA A 20 7.44 0.00 6.97
CA ALA A 20 7.85 -0.25 8.35
C ALA A 20 7.12 0.62 9.40
N ASP A 21 6.57 1.76 8.98
CA ASP A 21 5.81 2.66 9.85
C ASP A 21 4.34 2.23 10.02
N ILE A 22 3.87 1.26 9.22
CA ILE A 22 2.53 0.70 9.35
C ILE A 22 2.49 -0.23 10.57
N PRO A 23 1.58 -0.01 11.54
CA PRO A 23 1.40 -0.92 12.66
C PRO A 23 1.18 -2.37 12.21
N ALA A 24 1.94 -3.31 12.79
CA ALA A 24 1.92 -4.73 12.41
C ALA A 24 0.51 -5.38 12.52
N CYS A 25 -0.36 -4.84 13.38
CA CYS A 25 -1.75 -5.29 13.49
C CYS A 25 -2.59 -5.02 12.23
N ALA A 26 -2.20 -4.06 11.38
CA ALA A 26 -2.92 -3.66 10.17
C ALA A 26 -2.43 -4.37 8.91
N VAL A 27 -1.17 -4.83 8.90
CA VAL A 27 -0.54 -5.50 7.75
C VAL A 27 -1.39 -6.63 7.16
N PRO A 28 -1.86 -7.63 7.94
CA PRO A 28 -2.65 -8.72 7.35
C PRO A 28 -4.01 -8.25 6.81
N CYS A 29 -4.58 -7.18 7.36
CA CYS A 29 -5.82 -6.59 6.86
C CYS A 29 -5.61 -5.91 5.50
N ILE A 30 -4.51 -5.17 5.36
CA ILE A 30 -4.16 -4.46 4.12
C ILE A 30 -3.78 -5.47 3.03
N GLU A 31 -2.95 -6.47 3.34
CA GLU A 31 -2.59 -7.54 2.39
C GLU A 31 -3.83 -8.30 1.89
N SER A 32 -4.75 -8.65 2.80
CA SER A 32 -6.01 -9.31 2.43
C SER A 32 -6.88 -8.43 1.52
N ALA A 33 -6.94 -7.12 1.81
CA ALA A 33 -7.70 -6.17 1.00
C ALA A 33 -7.05 -5.94 -0.38
N ILE A 34 -5.71 -5.86 -0.47
CA ILE A 34 -4.99 -5.80 -1.76
C ILE A 34 -5.37 -7.02 -2.60
N ALA A 35 -5.31 -8.22 -2.02
CA ALA A 35 -5.61 -9.47 -2.70
C ALA A 35 -7.10 -9.61 -3.11
N SER A 36 -8.03 -9.00 -2.36
CA SER A 36 -9.47 -9.11 -2.66
C SER A 36 -10.00 -8.01 -3.58
N GLN A 37 -9.40 -6.82 -3.53
CA GLN A 37 -9.92 -5.62 -4.21
C GLN A 37 -9.15 -5.27 -5.48
N THR A 38 -7.92 -5.77 -5.65
CA THR A 38 -7.04 -5.34 -6.74
C THR A 38 -6.38 -6.54 -7.42
N THR A 39 -5.70 -6.28 -8.53
CA THR A 39 -4.78 -7.23 -9.16
C THR A 39 -3.32 -6.91 -8.88
N CYS A 40 -3.05 -5.97 -7.97
CA CYS A 40 -1.71 -5.54 -7.62
C CYS A 40 -0.97 -6.64 -6.85
N SER A 41 0.36 -6.70 -7.00
CA SER A 41 1.18 -7.37 -5.99
C SER A 41 1.12 -6.55 -4.70
N ASP A 42 1.13 -7.23 -3.56
CA ASP A 42 1.40 -6.66 -2.24
C ASP A 42 2.64 -5.74 -2.17
N THR A 43 3.66 -6.05 -2.97
CA THR A 43 4.89 -5.24 -3.09
C THR A 43 4.84 -4.17 -4.18
N ASP A 44 3.82 -4.15 -5.03
CA ASP A 44 3.67 -3.14 -6.09
C ASP A 44 2.94 -1.91 -5.55
N LEU A 45 3.68 -1.11 -4.79
CA LEU A 45 3.14 0.09 -4.17
C LEU A 45 2.62 1.11 -5.17
N ALA A 46 3.21 1.20 -6.37
CA ALA A 46 2.70 2.11 -7.39
C ALA A 46 1.28 1.70 -7.82
N CYS A 47 1.04 0.40 -8.02
CA CYS A 47 -0.28 -0.14 -8.30
C CYS A 47 -1.23 0.02 -7.11
N VAL A 48 -0.79 -0.38 -5.90
CA VAL A 48 -1.60 -0.31 -4.66
C VAL A 48 -2.04 1.12 -4.37
N CYS A 49 -1.18 2.11 -4.64
CA CYS A 49 -1.43 3.52 -4.36
C CYS A 49 -2.11 4.28 -5.51
N GLU A 50 -2.45 3.62 -6.63
CA GLU A 50 -3.38 4.22 -7.59
C GLU A 50 -4.68 4.56 -6.86
N SER A 51 -5.22 5.76 -7.08
CA SER A 51 -6.37 6.27 -6.31
C SER A 51 -7.54 5.29 -6.22
N ALA A 52 -7.90 4.65 -7.33
CA ALA A 52 -8.97 3.66 -7.36
C ALA A 52 -8.67 2.40 -6.52
N ASN A 53 -7.42 1.94 -6.52
CA ASN A 53 -6.99 0.77 -5.76
C ASN A 53 -6.89 1.10 -4.27
N PHE A 54 -6.29 2.24 -3.94
CA PHE A 54 -6.17 2.75 -2.58
C PHE A 54 -7.55 2.90 -1.92
N ASP A 55 -8.50 3.58 -2.57
CA ASP A 55 -9.85 3.78 -2.05
C ASP A 55 -10.56 2.45 -1.79
N ALA A 56 -10.40 1.48 -2.70
CA ALA A 56 -11.00 0.15 -2.56
C ALA A 56 -10.35 -0.65 -1.41
N ILE A 57 -9.04 -0.57 -1.26
CA ILE A 57 -8.28 -1.23 -0.19
C ILE A 57 -8.61 -0.60 1.17
N GLU A 58 -8.66 0.73 1.27
CA GLU A 58 -9.00 1.44 2.51
C GLU A 58 -10.40 1.02 2.97
N ALA A 59 -11.38 1.07 2.07
CA ALA A 59 -12.76 0.68 2.39
C ALA A 59 -12.87 -0.78 2.85
N ALA A 60 -12.17 -1.71 2.19
CA ALA A 60 -12.21 -3.12 2.53
C ALA A 60 -11.43 -3.46 3.82
N SER A 61 -10.33 -2.77 4.08
CA SER A 61 -9.47 -3.03 5.24
C SER A 61 -9.94 -2.33 6.52
N THR A 62 -10.67 -1.20 6.43
CA THR A 62 -11.05 -0.36 7.58
C THR A 62 -11.67 -1.16 8.73
N SER A 63 -12.66 -2.01 8.45
CA SER A 63 -13.33 -2.81 9.49
C SER A 63 -12.38 -3.81 10.18
N CYS A 64 -11.50 -4.44 9.41
CA CYS A 64 -10.47 -5.37 9.91
C CYS A 64 -9.43 -4.63 10.76
N VAL A 65 -8.94 -3.48 10.27
CA VAL A 65 -7.95 -2.66 10.97
C VAL A 65 -8.51 -2.15 12.30
N ILE A 66 -9.76 -1.68 12.33
CA ILE A 66 -10.40 -1.25 13.59
C ILE A 66 -10.53 -2.43 14.57
N ALA A 67 -10.88 -3.63 14.09
CA ALA A 67 -10.99 -4.81 14.93
C ALA A 67 -9.64 -5.31 15.48
N ALA A 68 -8.58 -5.23 14.67
CA ALA A 68 -7.25 -5.76 15.02
C ALA A 68 -6.39 -4.75 15.79
N CYS A 69 -6.45 -3.47 15.43
CA CYS A 69 -5.62 -2.39 15.98
C CYS A 69 -6.35 -1.49 16.97
N GLY A 70 -7.69 -1.46 16.92
CA GLY A 70 -8.50 -0.44 17.57
C GLY A 70 -8.65 0.83 16.72
N ALA A 71 -9.76 1.53 16.92
CA ALA A 71 -10.09 2.73 16.14
C ALA A 71 -9.06 3.86 16.28
N ASP A 72 -8.47 4.04 17.47
CA ASP A 72 -7.48 5.08 17.71
C ASP A 72 -6.20 4.85 16.88
N VAL A 73 -5.68 3.62 16.89
CA VAL A 73 -4.49 3.25 16.09
C VAL A 73 -4.81 3.29 14.59
N ALA A 74 -6.01 2.86 14.19
CA ALA A 74 -6.44 2.91 12.80
C ALA A 74 -6.42 4.35 12.25
N ILE A 75 -6.96 5.31 12.99
CA ILE A 75 -7.11 6.71 12.55
C ILE A 75 -5.80 7.49 12.71
N ASN A 76 -5.10 7.33 13.84
CA ASN A 76 -3.96 8.19 14.18
C ASN A 76 -2.61 7.63 13.74
N GLN A 77 -2.53 6.35 13.37
CA GLN A 77 -1.27 5.71 12.98
C GLN A 77 -1.36 5.03 11.62
N VAL A 78 -2.31 4.11 11.43
CA VAL A 78 -2.39 3.31 10.20
C VAL A 78 -2.72 4.19 9.00
N LEU A 79 -3.84 4.91 9.03
CA LEU A 79 -4.27 5.76 7.92
C LEU A 79 -3.21 6.79 7.50
N PRO A 80 -2.61 7.59 8.41
CA PRO A 80 -1.56 8.54 8.00
C PRO A 80 -0.29 7.85 7.50
N ALA A 81 0.09 6.68 8.05
CA ALA A 81 1.24 5.93 7.55
C ALA A 81 1.03 5.44 6.11
N VAL A 82 -0.14 4.88 5.78
CA VAL A 82 -0.44 4.43 4.41
C VAL A 82 -0.62 5.62 3.45
N GLN A 83 -1.18 6.74 3.89
CA GLN A 83 -1.24 7.95 3.06
C GLN A 83 0.17 8.51 2.77
N ALA A 84 1.05 8.54 3.76
CA ALA A 84 2.44 8.97 3.60
C ALA A 84 3.21 8.02 2.66
N LEU A 85 2.96 6.71 2.79
CA LEU A 85 3.47 5.68 1.89
C LEU A 85 3.06 6.00 0.44
N CYS A 86 1.77 6.20 0.18
CA CYS A 86 1.27 6.44 -1.16
C CYS A 86 1.63 7.82 -1.73
N ALA A 87 1.84 8.83 -0.89
CA ALA A 87 2.35 10.13 -1.33
C ALA A 87 3.81 10.09 -1.80
N ALA A 88 4.57 9.03 -1.46
CA ALA A 88 5.95 8.84 -1.87
C ALA A 88 6.11 8.08 -3.21
N GLN A 89 5.00 7.61 -3.80
CA GLN A 89 4.95 6.76 -5.00
C GLN A 89 4.69 7.54 -6.28
#